data_AF-A0A6N7KHF7-F1
#
_entry.id   AF-A0A6N7KHF7-F1
#
_cell.length_a   1.000
_cell.length_b   1.000
_cell.length_c   1.000
_cell.angle_alpha   90.00
_cell.angle_beta   90.00
_cell.angle_gamma   90.00
#
_symmetry.space_group_name_H-M   'P 1'
#
loop_
_entity.id
_entity.type
_entity.pdbx_description
1 polymer ?
#
loop_
_entity_poly.entity_id
_entity_poly.type
_entity_poly.pdbx_seq_one_letter_code
_entity_poly.pdbx_strand_id
1 'polypeptide(L)'
;MAEAGPRPGAHARDPAAPGAGRTHLRTRPGGRAPPVRALRGAGAHARGIDRRDHAARLAPVLHRPDGGPDRRRPRRPDRRDRGPHRPDEGRRPLRGAVRAPGARLQVGPPHVGPAAPTTARRVPPAGRSTWHHPIRGGTLRRWFAVLTTLLTTVAVAGTAQPASAEDVSGDLAAARGVTARGILAHERALQRIADRHEGIRTSGTPGFDAAADYVERTLRAAGYTIQEQPFTVPLYRELAPAALNEVSPAAVTFHADTFVYSGSGDVTGQLVPTSNVVIPPTPQPSSASGCAVADFPLVPAGSVRIALIQRGGCGFGVKALNAQAAGYAAAVLFNEGQPGRDQPMSGTIGEPAAIPVVGALGYADGLALYQASQAAGGAVVHVTTHTLNDPHARTRNIIAETRGGDPDHVLLVHAELDALPSGPGINENGSGVATALEIARQLSRLRVPPHYKVRFAFFGAEETRAVRDPATGAIGRQGSYHYVNTVGPAELGKIFAAVHLDSIGSPNYVRYVFDGSGPAGSERIAELFTDEFARRGMVTDPHPPTSFVGGSDYGPLMNAGVPTGGLFGGAAEVKTEEQAGKYGGTAGKENDPCFHQACDTLDNVNRQALAEFGAVAWAVVKRLAAEGLPGRV
;
A
#
# COMPACT_ATOMS: atom_id res chain seq x y z
N MET A 1 33.99 19.30 49.53
CA MET A 1 34.80 20.08 50.50
C MET A 1 36.24 19.96 50.02
N ALA A 2 36.76 21.03 49.39
CA ALA A 2 37.76 21.97 49.96
C ALA A 2 39.21 21.46 49.69
N GLU A 3 39.94 22.03 48.72
CA GLU A 3 40.95 23.13 48.84
C GLU A 3 42.39 22.59 49.12
N ALA A 4 43.52 23.14 48.64
CA ALA A 4 43.85 24.28 47.76
C ALA A 4 45.25 24.11 47.06
N GLY A 5 45.67 25.04 46.18
CA GLY A 5 46.97 25.08 45.45
C GLY A 5 48.17 25.64 46.25
N PRO A 6 49.35 26.00 45.65
CA PRO A 6 49.56 27.04 44.59
C PRO A 6 50.53 26.65 43.42
N ARG A 7 50.47 27.17 42.18
CA ARG A 7 50.89 28.50 41.57
C ARG A 7 52.41 28.82 41.55
N PRO A 8 52.90 29.75 40.69
CA PRO A 8 52.26 30.62 39.67
C PRO A 8 52.42 30.02 38.23
N GLY A 9 52.37 30.69 37.05
CA GLY A 9 52.12 32.07 36.56
C GLY A 9 52.46 32.12 35.03
N ALA A 10 52.16 33.12 34.18
CA ALA A 10 51.42 34.40 34.26
C ALA A 10 50.85 34.77 32.85
N HIS A 11 50.58 36.04 32.49
CA HIS A 11 49.87 36.43 31.25
C HIS A 11 50.46 37.59 30.41
N ALA A 12 50.33 37.45 29.08
CA ALA A 12 49.88 38.39 28.02
C ALA A 12 50.41 39.85 27.90
N ARG A 13 50.61 40.27 26.62
CA ARG A 13 50.12 41.54 26.03
C ARG A 13 50.33 41.59 24.50
N ASP A 14 49.38 42.22 23.81
CA ASP A 14 49.39 42.66 22.41
C ASP A 14 49.19 44.20 22.45
N PRO A 15 49.76 45.04 21.54
CA PRO A 15 48.97 45.45 20.36
C PRO A 15 49.73 45.96 19.09
N ALA A 16 49.05 45.83 17.94
CA ALA A 16 48.89 46.81 16.83
C ALA A 16 50.08 47.40 16.01
N ALA A 17 49.85 47.47 14.69
CA ALA A 17 50.74 47.83 13.56
C ALA A 17 51.26 49.29 13.46
N PRO A 18 52.21 49.56 12.53
CA PRO A 18 51.82 50.20 11.25
C PRO A 18 52.58 49.66 10.00
N GLY A 19 52.25 50.15 8.78
CA GLY A 19 52.92 49.75 7.52
C GLY A 19 53.39 50.94 6.65
N ALA A 20 53.92 50.70 5.43
CA ALA A 20 53.96 51.60 4.25
C ALA A 20 55.01 51.24 3.17
N GLY A 21 54.65 51.37 1.88
CA GLY A 21 55.53 51.74 0.75
C GLY A 21 56.26 50.63 -0.04
N ARG A 22 56.59 50.79 -1.34
CA ARG A 22 56.16 51.83 -2.34
C ARG A 22 56.51 51.42 -3.80
N THR A 23 55.55 51.66 -4.71
CA THR A 23 55.57 51.89 -6.20
C THR A 23 56.88 51.98 -7.04
N HIS A 24 56.78 51.65 -8.35
CA HIS A 24 57.12 52.60 -9.46
C HIS A 24 56.43 52.27 -10.83
N LEU A 25 56.30 53.29 -11.72
CA LEU A 25 55.55 53.31 -13.01
C LEU A 25 56.46 53.41 -14.27
N ARG A 26 55.97 52.98 -15.47
CA ARG A 26 56.06 53.59 -16.85
C ARG A 26 55.94 52.53 -18.00
N THR A 27 55.47 52.75 -19.26
CA THR A 27 54.51 53.71 -19.91
C THR A 27 53.97 53.15 -21.28
N ARG A 28 53.12 53.92 -21.99
CA ARG A 28 52.58 53.74 -23.39
C ARG A 28 53.57 54.28 -24.48
N PRO A 29 53.41 54.12 -25.85
CA PRO A 29 52.14 54.21 -26.64
C PRO A 29 51.98 53.50 -28.04
N GLY A 30 50.77 53.59 -28.63
CA GLY A 30 50.45 53.50 -30.09
C GLY A 30 50.30 52.09 -30.73
N GLY A 31 49.46 51.82 -31.73
CA GLY A 31 48.33 52.57 -32.34
C GLY A 31 48.04 52.21 -33.82
N ARG A 32 46.85 51.66 -34.14
CA ARG A 32 46.17 51.69 -35.48
C ARG A 32 44.78 51.02 -35.43
N ALA A 33 43.89 51.39 -36.36
CA ALA A 33 42.50 50.91 -36.54
C ALA A 33 42.14 50.99 -38.05
N PRO A 34 40.87 50.85 -38.50
CA PRO A 34 39.90 49.72 -38.48
C PRO A 34 39.52 49.36 -39.98
N PRO A 35 38.27 49.18 -40.49
CA PRO A 35 36.95 48.72 -39.97
C PRO A 35 36.21 47.68 -40.90
N VAL A 36 34.93 47.33 -40.62
CA VAL A 36 33.72 47.48 -41.51
C VAL A 36 32.53 46.52 -41.16
N ARG A 37 31.31 47.11 -41.04
CA ARG A 37 29.89 46.61 -41.14
C ARG A 37 29.50 45.16 -40.75
N ALA A 38 28.37 44.84 -40.07
CA ALA A 38 27.11 45.50 -39.67
C ALA A 38 25.94 45.64 -40.69
N LEU A 39 24.84 44.91 -40.41
CA LEU A 39 23.39 45.14 -40.70
C LEU A 39 22.63 44.51 -39.49
N ARG A 40 21.68 45.08 -38.74
CA ARG A 40 20.46 45.93 -38.95
C ARG A 40 19.32 45.23 -39.74
N GLY A 41 18.03 45.39 -39.41
CA GLY A 41 17.33 46.24 -38.40
C GLY A 41 16.53 45.43 -37.34
N ALA A 42 15.99 45.98 -36.23
CA ALA A 42 15.15 47.18 -35.99
C ALA A 42 13.66 46.97 -36.37
N GLY A 43 12.64 47.38 -35.60
CA GLY A 43 12.53 48.03 -34.27
C GLY A 43 11.17 47.67 -33.63
N ALA A 44 10.93 47.73 -32.30
CA ALA A 44 11.01 48.85 -31.34
C ALA A 44 9.74 49.74 -31.28
N HIS A 45 9.01 49.66 -30.15
CA HIS A 45 8.34 50.73 -29.36
C HIS A 45 7.24 50.07 -28.48
N ALA A 46 7.20 50.06 -27.13
CA ALA A 46 7.61 50.97 -26.03
C ALA A 46 6.48 51.87 -25.49
N ARG A 47 6.45 52.03 -24.15
CA ARG A 47 5.43 52.66 -23.25
C ARG A 47 4.25 51.73 -22.91
N GLY A 48 3.79 51.58 -21.66
CA GLY A 48 4.31 52.01 -20.35
C GLY A 48 3.29 52.79 -19.49
N ILE A 49 3.07 52.34 -18.24
CA ILE A 49 2.20 52.97 -17.18
C ILE A 49 0.69 52.77 -17.51
N ASP A 50 -0.24 52.46 -16.59
CA ASP A 50 -0.36 52.72 -15.15
C ASP A 50 -0.97 51.55 -14.32
N ARG A 51 -0.88 51.62 -12.99
CA ARG A 51 -1.72 50.86 -12.04
C ARG A 51 -2.99 51.65 -11.71
N ARG A 52 -4.14 50.99 -11.58
CA ARG A 52 -5.19 51.38 -10.61
C ARG A 52 -6.23 50.29 -10.39
N ASP A 53 -6.82 50.32 -9.20
CA ASP A 53 -7.86 49.41 -8.72
C ASP A 53 -9.21 49.60 -9.44
N HIS A 54 -10.04 48.55 -9.47
CA HIS A 54 -11.33 48.58 -8.77
C HIS A 54 -12.00 47.19 -8.73
N ALA A 55 -12.94 47.04 -7.79
CA ALA A 55 -13.59 45.78 -7.43
C ALA A 55 -15.07 45.72 -7.87
N ALA A 56 -15.64 44.50 -7.80
CA ALA A 56 -17.07 44.17 -7.81
C ALA A 56 -17.79 44.33 -9.18
N ARG A 57 -18.80 43.53 -9.55
CA ARG A 57 -19.93 43.00 -8.76
C ARG A 57 -20.48 41.66 -9.30
N LEU A 58 -21.22 40.96 -8.43
CA LEU A 58 -22.09 39.81 -8.71
C LEU A 58 -23.51 40.23 -9.17
N ALA A 59 -24.31 39.22 -9.52
CA ALA A 59 -25.78 39.13 -9.51
C ALA A 59 -26.48 39.13 -10.91
N PRO A 60 -27.76 38.71 -11.03
CA PRO A 60 -28.07 37.35 -11.50
C PRO A 60 -29.18 37.30 -12.58
N VAL A 61 -29.58 36.10 -13.04
CA VAL A 61 -30.78 35.90 -13.87
C VAL A 61 -31.66 34.77 -13.33
N LEU A 62 -32.97 35.02 -13.29
CA LEU A 62 -34.02 34.19 -12.67
C LEU A 62 -34.90 33.45 -13.70
N HIS A 63 -35.76 32.59 -13.16
CA HIS A 63 -36.63 31.58 -13.78
C HIS A 63 -37.69 31.99 -14.84
N ARG A 64 -37.83 31.11 -15.87
CA ARG A 64 -39.08 30.52 -16.47
C ARG A 64 -40.18 31.45 -17.06
N PRO A 65 -41.25 30.96 -17.77
CA PRO A 65 -41.80 29.59 -17.87
C PRO A 65 -42.05 28.99 -19.28
N ASP A 66 -42.59 27.78 -19.27
CA ASP A 66 -42.85 26.85 -20.40
C ASP A 66 -44.12 27.14 -21.24
N GLY A 67 -44.17 26.62 -22.46
CA GLY A 67 -45.38 26.49 -23.30
C GLY A 67 -45.14 25.73 -24.62
N GLY A 68 -45.74 24.55 -24.80
CA GLY A 68 -45.73 23.77 -26.06
C GLY A 68 -47.06 23.90 -26.82
N PRO A 69 -47.48 22.91 -27.65
CA PRO A 69 -46.74 21.80 -28.28
C PRO A 69 -46.97 21.72 -29.82
N ASP A 70 -46.20 20.91 -30.57
CA ASP A 70 -46.69 20.38 -31.86
C ASP A 70 -46.17 18.97 -32.21
N ARG A 71 -46.91 18.32 -33.11
CA ARG A 71 -46.90 16.89 -33.45
C ARG A 71 -46.00 16.61 -34.65
N ARG A 72 -45.31 15.45 -34.64
CA ARG A 72 -45.21 14.53 -35.80
C ARG A 72 -44.55 13.19 -35.40
N ARG A 73 -45.16 12.09 -35.84
CA ARG A 73 -44.68 10.70 -35.85
C ARG A 73 -44.73 10.21 -37.33
N PRO A 74 -44.19 9.03 -37.69
CA PRO A 74 -42.95 8.38 -37.25
C PRO A 74 -42.17 7.80 -38.47
N ARG A 75 -41.05 7.09 -38.23
CA ARG A 75 -40.57 6.03 -39.16
C ARG A 75 -40.32 4.72 -38.41
N ARG A 76 -40.77 3.61 -39.01
CA ARG A 76 -40.47 2.19 -38.72
C ARG A 76 -39.31 1.75 -39.66
N PRO A 77 -38.56 0.65 -39.41
CA PRO A 77 -39.07 -0.75 -39.34
C PRO A 77 -38.32 -1.60 -38.28
N ASP A 78 -38.42 -2.93 -38.13
CA ASP A 78 -39.34 -3.97 -38.64
C ASP A 78 -39.59 -5.03 -37.53
N ARG A 79 -40.54 -5.97 -37.73
CA ARG A 79 -40.73 -7.16 -36.87
C ARG A 79 -40.46 -8.45 -37.65
N ARG A 80 -39.97 -9.49 -36.95
CA ARG A 80 -40.23 -10.89 -37.31
C ARG A 80 -40.72 -11.68 -36.09
N ASP A 81 -41.71 -12.52 -36.33
CA ASP A 81 -42.45 -13.28 -35.33
C ASP A 81 -41.69 -14.49 -34.78
N ARG A 82 -41.98 -14.86 -33.52
CA ARG A 82 -42.47 -16.21 -33.15
C ARG A 82 -43.48 -16.10 -31.99
N GLY A 83 -44.52 -16.94 -32.01
CA GLY A 83 -45.64 -16.91 -31.09
C GLY A 83 -45.42 -17.66 -29.76
N PRO A 84 -46.43 -17.66 -28.86
CA PRO A 84 -46.30 -18.17 -27.49
C PRO A 84 -46.74 -19.63 -27.34
N HIS A 85 -46.09 -20.36 -26.42
CA HIS A 85 -46.61 -21.63 -25.88
C HIS A 85 -47.20 -21.42 -24.47
N ARG A 86 -48.37 -22.02 -24.24
CA ARG A 86 -48.98 -22.18 -22.90
C ARG A 86 -48.46 -23.48 -22.24
N PRO A 87 -48.58 -23.60 -20.91
CA PRO A 87 -48.06 -24.74 -20.15
C PRO A 87 -48.97 -25.96 -20.25
N ASP A 88 -48.41 -27.13 -19.92
CA ASP A 88 -49.17 -28.36 -19.69
C ASP A 88 -48.91 -28.88 -18.26
N GLU A 89 -49.92 -29.48 -17.67
CA GLU A 89 -49.91 -29.98 -16.28
C GLU A 89 -49.55 -31.46 -16.21
N GLY A 90 -49.10 -31.93 -15.04
CA GLY A 90 -49.37 -33.30 -14.63
C GLY A 90 -48.17 -34.16 -14.24
N ARG A 91 -47.95 -34.26 -12.92
CA ARG A 91 -47.95 -35.56 -12.18
C ARG A 91 -47.88 -35.29 -10.67
N ARG A 92 -48.87 -35.80 -9.93
CA ARG A 92 -48.80 -36.00 -8.46
C ARG A 92 -48.40 -37.47 -8.16
N PRO A 93 -48.45 -38.00 -6.91
CA PRO A 93 -47.23 -38.45 -6.26
C PRO A 93 -47.26 -39.93 -5.87
N LEU A 94 -46.19 -40.44 -5.27
CA LEU A 94 -46.22 -41.70 -4.52
C LEU A 94 -45.94 -41.44 -3.03
N ARG A 95 -46.81 -41.99 -2.18
CA ARG A 95 -46.67 -42.01 -0.73
C ARG A 95 -45.90 -43.26 -0.29
N GLY A 96 -45.03 -43.11 0.70
CA GLY A 96 -44.43 -44.20 1.46
C GLY A 96 -44.23 -43.79 2.92
N ALA A 97 -45.05 -44.33 3.81
CA ALA A 97 -44.93 -44.26 5.27
C ALA A 97 -43.94 -45.37 5.75
N VAL A 98 -43.36 -45.43 6.97
CA VAL A 98 -43.37 -44.60 8.19
C VAL A 98 -42.19 -45.07 9.08
N ARG A 99 -41.56 -44.18 9.89
CA ARG A 99 -41.13 -44.42 11.29
C ARG A 99 -40.29 -43.27 11.87
N ALA A 100 -40.63 -42.83 13.09
CA ALA A 100 -39.73 -42.12 14.01
C ALA A 100 -38.95 -43.15 14.85
N PRO A 101 -37.79 -42.82 15.47
CA PRO A 101 -37.69 -41.90 16.62
C PRO A 101 -36.62 -40.79 16.40
N GLY A 102 -36.41 -39.79 17.26
CA GLY A 102 -36.94 -39.58 18.62
C GLY A 102 -35.84 -39.65 19.69
N ALA A 103 -34.82 -38.79 19.62
CA ALA A 103 -33.90 -38.50 20.73
C ALA A 103 -33.30 -37.09 20.57
N ARG A 104 -33.38 -36.26 21.62
CA ARG A 104 -32.65 -34.99 21.73
C ARG A 104 -31.27 -35.27 22.31
N LEU A 105 -30.22 -34.61 21.79
CA LEU A 105 -28.93 -34.51 22.48
C LEU A 105 -28.70 -33.03 22.83
N GLN A 106 -28.54 -32.79 24.12
CA GLN A 106 -28.51 -31.47 24.74
C GLN A 106 -27.06 -31.17 25.12
N VAL A 107 -26.40 -30.28 24.38
CA VAL A 107 -25.01 -29.90 24.63
C VAL A 107 -24.99 -28.77 25.66
N GLY A 108 -24.50 -29.06 26.87
CA GLY A 108 -24.27 -28.07 27.91
C GLY A 108 -22.96 -27.29 27.72
N PRO A 109 -22.80 -26.13 28.38
CA PRO A 109 -21.60 -25.31 28.28
C PRO A 109 -20.41 -25.92 29.05
N PRO A 110 -19.15 -25.60 28.68
CA PRO A 110 -17.97 -26.10 29.36
C PRO A 110 -17.77 -25.41 30.72
N HIS A 111 -17.56 -26.22 31.77
CA HIS A 111 -17.16 -25.72 33.09
C HIS A 111 -15.67 -25.35 33.12
N VAL A 112 -15.37 -24.18 33.70
CA VAL A 112 -14.01 -23.77 34.07
C VAL A 112 -13.63 -24.40 35.42
N GLY A 113 -12.45 -24.99 35.51
CA GLY A 113 -11.82 -25.51 36.73
C GLY A 113 -10.42 -24.91 36.95
N PRO A 114 -9.92 -24.83 38.19
CA PRO A 114 -8.86 -23.89 38.56
C PRO A 114 -7.42 -24.38 38.29
N ALA A 115 -6.51 -23.42 38.15
CA ALA A 115 -5.09 -23.64 37.96
C ALA A 115 -4.32 -23.91 39.28
N ALA A 116 -3.25 -24.71 39.18
CA ALA A 116 -2.23 -24.93 40.22
C ALA A 116 -0.86 -25.14 39.55
N PRO A 117 0.28 -24.90 40.24
CA PRO A 117 1.44 -24.27 39.60
C PRO A 117 2.52 -25.22 39.06
N THR A 118 3.17 -24.82 37.96
CA THR A 118 4.39 -25.45 37.45
C THR A 118 5.62 -24.98 38.22
N THR A 119 6.43 -25.93 38.70
CA THR A 119 7.68 -25.67 39.42
C THR A 119 8.90 -25.74 38.49
N ALA A 120 9.89 -24.89 38.74
CA ALA A 120 11.12 -24.84 37.95
C ALA A 120 12.13 -25.93 38.36
N ARG A 121 12.75 -26.58 37.37
CA ARG A 121 14.03 -27.32 37.48
C ARG A 121 14.86 -26.98 36.24
N ARG A 122 15.96 -26.22 36.38
CA ARG A 122 17.32 -26.67 36.75
C ARG A 122 17.94 -27.65 35.73
N VAL A 123 18.79 -27.08 34.87
CA VAL A 123 19.77 -27.77 34.02
C VAL A 123 21.04 -28.09 34.83
N PRO A 124 21.69 -29.24 34.59
CA PRO A 124 23.14 -29.40 34.75
C PRO A 124 23.83 -29.85 33.43
N PRO A 125 25.17 -29.73 33.30
CA PRO A 125 25.83 -29.58 32.00
C PRO A 125 26.74 -30.75 31.54
N ALA A 126 27.09 -30.68 30.24
CA ALA A 126 28.34 -31.10 29.58
C ALA A 126 28.93 -32.52 29.80
N GLY A 127 29.16 -33.23 28.70
CA GLY A 127 30.03 -34.42 28.61
C GLY A 127 30.71 -34.54 27.24
N ARG A 128 32.00 -34.86 27.21
CA ARG A 128 32.83 -35.02 25.99
C ARG A 128 33.21 -36.49 25.76
N SER A 129 33.16 -36.95 24.50
CA SER A 129 34.03 -37.97 23.87
C SER A 129 33.64 -38.09 22.39
N THR A 130 34.50 -38.10 21.35
CA THR A 130 35.71 -38.88 21.00
C THR A 130 35.48 -40.39 20.89
N TRP A 131 35.40 -40.94 19.65
CA TRP A 131 36.51 -41.67 18.99
C TRP A 131 36.11 -42.47 17.71
N HIS A 132 37.05 -42.50 16.76
CA HIS A 132 37.39 -43.57 15.78
C HIS A 132 36.48 -44.03 14.61
N HIS A 133 37.07 -43.96 13.40
CA HIS A 133 36.84 -44.84 12.24
C HIS A 133 37.46 -46.25 12.44
N PRO A 134 37.08 -47.27 11.63
CA PRO A 134 37.87 -47.62 10.43
C PRO A 134 36.98 -47.91 9.19
N ILE A 135 37.33 -47.53 7.95
CA ILE A 135 38.33 -48.09 7.01
C ILE A 135 38.15 -49.59 6.66
N ARG A 136 37.69 -49.85 5.42
CA ARG A 136 38.15 -50.86 4.42
C ARG A 136 37.21 -50.79 3.19
N GLY A 137 37.64 -50.98 1.95
CA GLY A 137 38.99 -51.11 1.41
C GLY A 137 39.01 -51.77 0.00
N GLY A 138 39.76 -51.16 -0.92
CA GLY A 138 40.29 -51.77 -2.16
C GLY A 138 39.40 -51.82 -3.42
N THR A 139 39.94 -52.04 -4.64
CA THR A 139 41.31 -51.82 -5.17
C THR A 139 41.39 -52.23 -6.66
N LEU A 140 42.12 -51.46 -7.49
CA LEU A 140 42.88 -51.93 -8.70
C LEU A 140 42.03 -52.47 -9.90
N ARG A 141 42.49 -52.51 -11.18
CA ARG A 141 43.78 -52.16 -11.82
C ARG A 141 43.61 -51.79 -13.31
N ARG A 142 44.62 -51.12 -13.87
CA ARG A 142 44.80 -50.75 -15.31
C ARG A 142 45.28 -51.91 -16.20
N TRP A 143 45.10 -51.80 -17.52
CA TRP A 143 46.06 -52.25 -18.57
C TRP A 143 46.04 -51.30 -19.80
N PHE A 144 46.93 -51.51 -20.78
CA PHE A 144 47.47 -50.50 -21.72
C PHE A 144 47.27 -50.85 -23.22
N ALA A 145 47.56 -49.84 -24.09
CA ALA A 145 48.18 -49.92 -25.43
C ALA A 145 47.35 -49.71 -26.73
N VAL A 146 47.41 -48.47 -27.25
CA VAL A 146 47.86 -48.03 -28.61
C VAL A 146 47.54 -48.88 -29.87
N LEU A 147 46.88 -48.25 -30.85
CA LEU A 147 47.35 -48.22 -32.26
C LEU A 147 46.91 -46.93 -32.99
N THR A 148 47.69 -46.50 -33.98
CA THR A 148 47.50 -45.28 -34.78
C THR A 148 47.03 -45.58 -36.20
N THR A 149 46.18 -44.70 -36.77
CA THR A 149 46.10 -44.52 -38.24
C THR A 149 45.65 -43.10 -38.60
N LEU A 150 46.18 -42.61 -39.72
CA LEU A 150 46.06 -41.23 -40.19
C LEU A 150 44.90 -41.08 -41.19
N LEU A 151 44.09 -40.03 -41.07
CA LEU A 151 43.29 -39.53 -42.20
C LEU A 151 42.94 -38.05 -42.00
N THR A 152 43.40 -37.23 -42.94
CA THR A 152 43.24 -35.78 -42.95
C THR A 152 41.95 -35.36 -43.63
N THR A 153 41.06 -34.68 -42.90
CA THR A 153 39.97 -33.87 -43.46
C THR A 153 40.01 -32.48 -42.83
N VAL A 154 40.26 -31.45 -43.64
CA VAL A 154 40.21 -30.06 -43.19
C VAL A 154 38.75 -29.67 -42.98
N ALA A 155 38.36 -29.50 -41.72
CA ALA A 155 37.12 -28.84 -41.34
C ALA A 155 37.48 -27.63 -40.48
N VAL A 156 37.09 -26.43 -40.91
CA VAL A 156 37.26 -25.20 -40.13
C VAL A 156 36.22 -25.20 -39.00
N ALA A 157 36.56 -25.84 -37.89
CA ALA A 157 35.82 -25.71 -36.65
C ALA A 157 36.16 -24.36 -36.01
N GLY A 158 35.25 -23.40 -36.10
CA GLY A 158 35.34 -22.19 -35.29
C GLY A 158 35.27 -22.55 -33.82
N THR A 159 36.39 -22.42 -33.10
CA THR A 159 36.43 -22.63 -31.66
C THR A 159 35.69 -21.50 -30.97
N ALA A 160 34.40 -21.70 -30.70
CA ALA A 160 33.66 -20.87 -29.76
C ALA A 160 34.28 -21.08 -28.37
N GLN A 161 35.15 -20.15 -27.96
CA GLN A 161 35.63 -20.10 -26.59
C GLN A 161 34.42 -19.86 -25.65
N PRO A 162 34.31 -20.57 -24.53
CA PRO A 162 33.34 -20.21 -23.51
C PRO A 162 33.70 -18.82 -23.00
N ALA A 163 32.77 -17.87 -23.09
CA ALA A 163 32.93 -16.55 -22.49
C ALA A 163 33.12 -16.73 -20.98
N SER A 164 34.19 -16.19 -20.42
CA SER A 164 34.46 -16.25 -18.98
C SER A 164 33.44 -15.38 -18.24
N ALA A 165 33.09 -15.79 -17.02
CA ALA A 165 32.15 -15.05 -16.18
C ALA A 165 32.62 -13.61 -15.84
N GLU A 166 33.91 -13.32 -16.01
CA GLU A 166 34.49 -11.99 -15.83
C GLU A 166 34.01 -10.99 -16.90
N ASP A 167 33.94 -11.36 -18.19
CA ASP A 167 33.51 -10.45 -19.27
C ASP A 167 32.04 -10.02 -19.12
N VAL A 168 31.18 -10.93 -18.64
CA VAL A 168 29.77 -10.63 -18.31
C VAL A 168 29.66 -9.57 -17.22
N SER A 169 30.56 -9.56 -16.22
CA SER A 169 30.54 -8.57 -15.14
C SER A 169 30.92 -7.14 -15.62
N GLY A 170 31.76 -7.04 -16.65
CA GLY A 170 32.28 -5.78 -17.20
C GLY A 170 31.21 -4.99 -17.97
N ASP A 171 30.52 -5.62 -18.91
CA ASP A 171 29.47 -4.96 -19.70
C ASP A 171 28.28 -4.51 -18.83
N LEU A 172 27.98 -5.26 -17.76
CA LEU A 172 26.98 -4.89 -16.76
C LEU A 172 27.35 -3.60 -15.99
N ALA A 173 28.62 -3.18 -15.95
CA ALA A 173 29.06 -1.95 -15.29
C ALA A 173 28.94 -0.69 -16.17
N ALA A 174 28.99 -0.84 -17.51
CA ALA A 174 29.07 0.29 -18.45
C ALA A 174 27.73 0.95 -18.80
N ALA A 175 26.60 0.28 -18.55
CA ALA A 175 25.29 0.86 -18.84
C ALA A 175 24.90 1.96 -17.85
N ARG A 176 24.38 3.08 -18.39
CA ARG A 176 23.72 4.14 -17.60
C ARG A 176 22.43 3.58 -17.00
N GLY A 177 22.54 3.04 -15.79
CA GLY A 177 21.49 2.29 -15.08
C GLY A 177 20.30 3.14 -14.64
N VAL A 178 19.66 2.72 -13.54
CA VAL A 178 18.49 3.43 -12.98
C VAL A 178 18.85 4.87 -12.62
N THR A 179 17.98 5.80 -12.96
CA THR A 179 18.11 7.22 -12.62
C THR A 179 16.77 7.74 -12.10
N ALA A 180 16.79 8.73 -11.20
CA ALA A 180 15.58 9.42 -10.77
C ALA A 180 14.76 9.95 -11.96
N ARG A 181 15.39 10.38 -13.07
CA ARG A 181 14.67 10.81 -14.28
C ARG A 181 13.86 9.67 -14.92
N GLY A 182 14.37 8.44 -14.90
CA GLY A 182 13.67 7.23 -15.36
C GLY A 182 12.50 6.88 -14.44
N ILE A 183 12.76 6.81 -13.13
CA ILE A 183 11.73 6.55 -12.10
C ILE A 183 10.60 7.59 -12.19
N LEU A 184 10.92 8.89 -12.16
CA LEU A 184 9.96 9.99 -12.32
C LEU A 184 9.17 9.92 -13.64
N ALA A 185 9.65 9.22 -14.68
CA ALA A 185 8.88 9.03 -15.92
C ALA A 185 7.78 7.98 -15.77
N HIS A 186 8.01 6.97 -14.93
CA HIS A 186 7.02 5.98 -14.51
C HIS A 186 6.04 6.57 -13.49
N GLU A 187 6.49 7.30 -12.46
CA GLU A 187 5.60 8.02 -11.51
C GLU A 187 4.68 9.01 -12.22
N ARG A 188 5.22 9.81 -13.16
CA ARG A 188 4.40 10.68 -14.02
C ARG A 188 3.34 9.93 -14.83
N ALA A 189 3.56 8.65 -15.15
CA ALA A 189 2.56 7.83 -15.83
C ALA A 189 1.49 7.33 -14.86
N LEU A 190 1.88 6.89 -13.66
CA LEU A 190 0.98 6.49 -12.58
C LEU A 190 0.09 7.64 -12.11
N GLN A 191 0.65 8.83 -11.85
CA GLN A 191 -0.11 10.06 -11.54
C GLN A 191 -1.15 10.33 -12.64
N ARG A 192 -0.72 10.41 -13.90
CA ARG A 192 -1.66 10.62 -15.02
C ARG A 192 -2.70 9.52 -15.17
N ILE A 193 -2.46 8.31 -14.67
CA ILE A 193 -3.46 7.23 -14.65
C ILE A 193 -4.48 7.55 -13.56
N ALA A 194 -4.03 7.79 -12.33
CA ALA A 194 -4.89 8.20 -11.22
C ALA A 194 -5.76 9.43 -11.58
N ASP A 195 -5.16 10.49 -12.14
CA ASP A 195 -5.85 11.72 -12.56
C ASP A 195 -7.04 11.47 -13.52
N ARG A 196 -6.95 10.43 -14.36
CA ARG A 196 -8.02 10.05 -15.30
C ARG A 196 -9.06 9.09 -14.70
N HIS A 197 -8.81 8.56 -13.51
CA HIS A 197 -9.61 7.54 -12.85
C HIS A 197 -9.85 7.95 -11.39
N GLU A 198 -10.57 9.05 -11.21
CA GLU A 198 -11.04 9.56 -9.90
C GLU A 198 -9.94 9.93 -8.90
N GLY A 199 -8.69 10.11 -9.35
CA GLY A 199 -7.54 10.43 -8.51
C GLY A 199 -6.94 9.23 -7.78
N ILE A 200 -7.33 8.00 -8.12
CA ILE A 200 -6.96 6.79 -7.38
C ILE A 200 -6.43 5.66 -8.28
N ARG A 201 -5.77 4.68 -7.67
CA ARG A 201 -5.29 3.44 -8.31
C ARG A 201 -5.67 2.18 -7.52
N THR A 202 -6.73 2.27 -6.71
CA THR A 202 -7.19 1.24 -5.77
C THR A 202 -7.66 -0.03 -6.48
N SER A 203 -7.28 -1.19 -5.93
CA SER A 203 -7.74 -2.49 -6.41
C SER A 203 -9.25 -2.57 -6.59
N GLY A 204 -9.70 -3.25 -7.65
CA GLY A 204 -11.13 -3.31 -8.00
C GLY A 204 -11.67 -2.07 -8.73
N THR A 205 -10.83 -1.07 -9.03
CA THR A 205 -11.24 0.14 -9.78
C THR A 205 -10.60 0.25 -11.17
N PRO A 206 -11.20 1.00 -12.11
CA PRO A 206 -10.61 1.28 -13.41
C PRO A 206 -9.21 1.93 -13.36
N GLY A 207 -8.89 2.64 -12.26
CA GLY A 207 -7.57 3.24 -12.05
C GLY A 207 -6.48 2.20 -11.81
N PHE A 208 -6.80 1.13 -11.07
CA PHE A 208 -5.91 -0.02 -10.92
C PHE A 208 -5.74 -0.77 -12.24
N ASP A 209 -6.84 -1.04 -12.95
CA ASP A 209 -6.79 -1.75 -14.24
C ASP A 209 -5.87 -1.03 -15.22
N ALA A 210 -5.98 0.29 -15.33
CA ALA A 210 -5.13 1.12 -16.18
C ALA A 210 -3.66 1.17 -15.72
N ALA A 211 -3.38 1.01 -14.43
CA ALA A 211 -2.02 0.92 -13.87
C ALA A 211 -1.38 -0.44 -14.18
N ALA A 212 -2.09 -1.54 -13.95
CA ALA A 212 -1.67 -2.90 -14.29
C ALA A 212 -1.41 -3.06 -15.80
N ASP A 213 -2.32 -2.53 -16.63
CA ASP A 213 -2.16 -2.38 -18.07
C ASP A 213 -0.86 -1.64 -18.47
N TYR A 214 -0.49 -0.60 -17.72
CA TYR A 214 0.71 0.19 -17.97
C TYR A 214 1.99 -0.57 -17.58
N VAL A 215 1.96 -1.28 -16.44
CA VAL A 215 3.01 -2.20 -16.00
C VAL A 215 3.24 -3.29 -17.04
N GLU A 216 2.19 -4.01 -17.44
CA GLU A 216 2.25 -5.07 -18.45
C GLU A 216 2.86 -4.55 -19.76
N ARG A 217 2.30 -3.49 -20.35
CA ARG A 217 2.81 -2.95 -21.62
C ARG A 217 4.28 -2.54 -21.53
N THR A 218 4.70 -1.98 -20.40
CA THR A 218 6.09 -1.57 -20.17
C THR A 218 7.03 -2.78 -20.14
N LEU A 219 6.68 -3.84 -19.41
CA LEU A 219 7.50 -5.05 -19.26
C LEU A 219 7.49 -5.91 -20.54
N ARG A 220 6.34 -6.03 -21.20
CA ARG A 220 6.20 -6.70 -22.51
C ARG A 220 7.03 -6.01 -23.58
N ALA A 221 7.07 -4.67 -23.60
CA ALA A 221 7.95 -3.89 -24.48
C ALA A 221 9.44 -4.03 -24.12
N ALA A 222 9.77 -4.29 -22.85
CA ALA A 222 11.11 -4.67 -22.41
C ALA A 222 11.45 -6.16 -22.64
N GLY A 223 10.55 -6.94 -23.26
CA GLY A 223 10.82 -8.32 -23.66
C GLY A 223 10.67 -9.37 -22.56
N TYR A 224 9.98 -9.06 -21.47
CA TYR A 224 9.64 -10.02 -20.42
C TYR A 224 8.50 -10.95 -20.86
N THR A 225 8.48 -12.17 -20.32
CA THR A 225 7.30 -13.05 -20.37
C THR A 225 6.36 -12.64 -19.24
N ILE A 226 5.11 -12.29 -19.57
CA ILE A 226 4.14 -11.81 -18.57
C ILE A 226 3.08 -12.87 -18.30
N GLN A 227 2.76 -13.04 -17.02
CA GLN A 227 1.60 -13.77 -16.52
C GLN A 227 0.78 -12.84 -15.62
N GLU A 228 -0.52 -12.77 -15.88
CA GLU A 228 -1.47 -12.17 -14.93
C GLU A 228 -1.96 -13.24 -13.96
N GLN A 229 -2.19 -12.85 -12.71
CA GLN A 229 -2.77 -13.70 -11.69
C GLN A 229 -4.05 -13.03 -11.15
N PRO A 230 -5.23 -13.30 -11.75
CA PRO A 230 -6.48 -12.64 -11.39
C PRO A 230 -7.11 -13.25 -10.13
N PHE A 231 -7.65 -12.39 -9.28
CA PHE A 231 -8.40 -12.77 -8.07
C PHE A 231 -9.48 -11.72 -7.74
N THR A 232 -10.23 -11.96 -6.67
CA THR A 232 -11.30 -11.07 -6.21
C THR A 232 -11.08 -10.66 -4.76
N VAL A 233 -11.36 -9.40 -4.45
CA VAL A 233 -11.37 -8.85 -3.08
C VAL A 233 -12.66 -8.05 -2.87
N PRO A 234 -13.21 -7.98 -1.65
CA PRO A 234 -14.22 -6.99 -1.32
C PRO A 234 -13.64 -5.57 -1.42
N LEU A 235 -14.33 -4.73 -2.18
CA LEU A 235 -14.08 -3.30 -2.31
C LEU A 235 -15.17 -2.52 -1.58
N TYR A 236 -14.75 -1.67 -0.65
CA TYR A 236 -15.57 -0.61 -0.08
C TYR A 236 -15.05 0.76 -0.54
N ARG A 237 -15.94 1.65 -0.96
CA ARG A 237 -15.65 3.07 -1.15
C ARG A 237 -16.78 3.93 -0.59
N GLU A 238 -16.43 5.01 0.09
CA GLU A 238 -17.31 6.16 0.26
C GLU A 238 -17.20 7.03 -1.01
N LEU A 239 -18.33 7.33 -1.63
CA LEU A 239 -18.44 8.07 -2.89
C LEU A 239 -18.83 9.54 -2.67
N ALA A 240 -19.50 9.83 -1.57
CA ALA A 240 -19.71 11.17 -1.03
C ALA A 240 -19.96 11.07 0.49
N PRO A 241 -19.66 12.13 1.27
CA PRO A 241 -19.82 12.13 2.72
C PRO A 241 -21.25 11.79 3.17
N ALA A 242 -21.37 11.14 4.33
CA ALA A 242 -22.65 10.99 5.01
C ALA A 242 -23.29 12.33 5.39
N ALA A 243 -24.61 12.32 5.58
CA ALA A 243 -25.31 13.37 6.30
C ALA A 243 -26.30 12.78 7.30
N LEU A 244 -26.44 13.45 8.45
CA LEU A 244 -27.45 13.16 9.47
C LEU A 244 -28.11 14.47 9.88
N ASN A 245 -29.42 14.56 9.66
CA ASN A 245 -30.22 15.73 10.03
C ASN A 245 -31.42 15.28 10.88
N GLU A 246 -31.64 15.92 12.03
CA GLU A 246 -32.97 15.95 12.63
C GLU A 246 -33.87 16.85 11.76
N VAL A 247 -35.02 16.30 11.37
CA VAL A 247 -36.04 16.97 10.56
C VAL A 247 -37.13 17.55 11.47
N SER A 248 -37.41 16.86 12.58
CA SER A 248 -38.30 17.31 13.65
C SER A 248 -37.96 16.59 14.96
N PRO A 249 -38.17 17.21 16.14
CA PRO A 249 -38.80 18.52 16.37
C PRO A 249 -37.96 19.74 15.96
N ALA A 250 -36.63 19.62 15.88
CA ALA A 250 -35.72 20.71 15.50
C ALA A 250 -34.96 20.36 14.20
N ALA A 251 -34.74 21.36 13.35
CA ALA A 251 -33.95 21.21 12.12
C ALA A 251 -32.44 21.32 12.42
N VAL A 252 -31.86 20.26 13.00
CA VAL A 252 -30.46 20.22 13.46
C VAL A 252 -29.64 19.28 12.57
N THR A 253 -28.57 19.80 11.98
CA THR A 253 -27.57 18.98 11.27
C THR A 253 -26.50 18.52 12.25
N PHE A 254 -26.23 17.22 12.26
CA PHE A 254 -25.15 16.61 13.04
C PHE A 254 -23.98 16.28 12.11
N HIS A 255 -22.76 16.41 12.63
CA HIS A 255 -21.62 15.80 11.95
C HIS A 255 -21.71 14.28 12.14
N ALA A 256 -21.62 13.54 11.04
CA ALA A 256 -21.63 12.09 11.03
C ALA A 256 -20.72 11.56 9.91
N ASP A 257 -19.99 10.49 10.20
CA ASP A 257 -19.16 9.77 9.25
C ASP A 257 -19.85 8.49 8.80
N THR A 258 -19.55 8.01 7.60
CA THR A 258 -20.02 6.69 7.16
C THR A 258 -19.21 5.58 7.84
N PHE A 259 -19.87 4.55 8.40
CA PHE A 259 -19.15 3.35 8.83
C PHE A 259 -18.60 2.59 7.62
N VAL A 260 -17.35 2.11 7.69
CA VAL A 260 -16.79 1.24 6.64
C VAL A 260 -17.69 0.01 6.49
N TYR A 261 -18.02 -0.33 5.24
CA TYR A 261 -19.04 -1.31 4.83
C TYR A 261 -20.51 -0.92 5.07
N SER A 262 -20.83 0.35 5.35
CA SER A 262 -22.22 0.85 5.30
C SER A 262 -22.83 0.61 3.92
N GLY A 263 -24.12 0.25 3.89
CA GLY A 263 -24.92 0.34 2.68
C GLY A 263 -25.10 1.78 2.22
N SER A 264 -25.51 1.97 0.97
CA SER A 264 -25.85 3.27 0.42
C SER A 264 -27.37 3.47 0.45
N GLY A 265 -27.81 4.68 0.74
CA GLY A 265 -29.23 5.02 0.76
C GLY A 265 -29.50 6.46 1.18
N ASP A 266 -30.76 6.84 1.02
CA ASP A 266 -31.33 8.13 1.37
C ASP A 266 -32.65 7.83 2.09
N VAL A 267 -32.69 8.07 3.42
CA VAL A 267 -33.74 7.54 4.30
C VAL A 267 -34.19 8.62 5.29
N THR A 268 -35.46 8.98 5.24
CA THR A 268 -36.14 9.76 6.28
C THR A 268 -37.08 8.86 7.06
N GLY A 269 -36.98 8.85 8.40
CA GLY A 269 -37.79 7.97 9.24
C GLY A 269 -37.80 8.38 10.71
N GLN A 270 -38.70 7.77 11.49
CA GLN A 270 -38.77 8.04 12.93
C GLN A 270 -37.57 7.38 13.62
N LEU A 271 -36.81 8.17 14.37
CA LEU A 271 -35.69 7.70 15.17
C LEU A 271 -36.21 6.94 16.39
N VAL A 272 -35.72 5.72 16.60
CA VAL A 272 -36.11 4.86 17.73
C VAL A 272 -34.86 4.31 18.40
N PRO A 273 -34.64 4.56 19.71
CA PRO A 273 -33.53 3.97 20.43
C PRO A 273 -33.78 2.47 20.68
N THR A 274 -32.70 1.68 20.68
CA THR A 274 -32.76 0.30 21.18
C THR A 274 -33.11 0.27 22.67
N SER A 275 -33.72 -0.81 23.16
CA SER A 275 -34.15 -0.95 24.56
C SER A 275 -33.04 -0.82 25.61
N ASN A 276 -31.78 -1.08 25.23
CA ASN A 276 -30.66 -1.23 26.18
C ASN A 276 -29.68 -0.04 26.13
N VAL A 277 -30.15 1.18 25.83
CA VAL A 277 -29.36 2.41 25.96
C VAL A 277 -29.21 2.78 27.44
N VAL A 278 -27.98 3.11 27.86
CA VAL A 278 -27.60 3.43 29.24
C VAL A 278 -27.25 4.92 29.34
N ILE A 279 -28.19 5.70 29.84
CA ILE A 279 -28.06 7.15 30.08
C ILE A 279 -28.58 7.45 31.50
N PRO A 280 -27.80 8.08 32.39
CA PRO A 280 -26.40 8.49 32.22
C PRO A 280 -25.42 7.30 32.11
N PRO A 281 -24.20 7.51 31.57
CA PRO A 281 -23.21 6.45 31.39
C PRO A 281 -22.68 5.92 32.73
N THR A 282 -22.35 4.63 32.75
CA THR A 282 -21.67 3.99 33.89
C THR A 282 -20.15 4.23 33.85
N PRO A 283 -19.44 4.15 35.00
CA PRO A 283 -17.98 4.34 35.04
C PRO A 283 -17.17 3.36 34.18
N GLN A 284 -17.76 2.21 33.84
CA GLN A 284 -17.18 1.20 32.94
C GLN A 284 -18.14 0.94 31.76
N PRO A 285 -17.64 0.48 30.60
CA PRO A 285 -18.49 0.03 29.50
C PRO A 285 -19.52 -1.01 29.95
N SER A 286 -20.80 -0.79 29.62
CA SER A 286 -21.90 -1.66 30.07
C SER A 286 -23.08 -1.74 29.10
N SER A 287 -23.16 -0.87 28.09
CA SER A 287 -24.32 -0.81 27.21
C SER A 287 -24.48 -2.09 26.39
N ALA A 288 -25.67 -2.69 26.42
CA ALA A 288 -26.05 -3.84 25.60
C ALA A 288 -26.86 -3.43 24.35
N SER A 289 -26.89 -2.13 24.03
CA SER A 289 -27.66 -1.55 22.92
C SER A 289 -27.41 -2.25 21.58
N GLY A 290 -28.45 -2.87 21.01
CA GLY A 290 -28.42 -3.49 19.69
C GLY A 290 -27.58 -4.77 19.58
N CYS A 291 -27.21 -5.40 20.69
CA CYS A 291 -26.43 -6.64 20.68
C CYS A 291 -27.28 -7.88 20.36
N ALA A 292 -28.60 -7.80 20.47
CA ALA A 292 -29.56 -8.77 19.94
C ALA A 292 -30.62 -8.09 19.05
N VAL A 293 -31.19 -8.85 18.10
CA VAL A 293 -32.34 -8.40 17.27
C VAL A 293 -33.54 -7.99 18.14
N ALA A 294 -33.70 -8.61 19.31
CA ALA A 294 -34.77 -8.29 20.27
C ALA A 294 -34.62 -6.92 20.95
N ASP A 295 -33.43 -6.28 20.87
CA ASP A 295 -33.19 -4.95 21.44
C ASP A 295 -33.84 -3.83 20.61
N PHE A 296 -34.34 -4.17 19.41
CA PHE A 296 -34.94 -3.26 18.46
C PHE A 296 -36.47 -3.36 18.55
N PRO A 297 -37.17 -2.28 18.98
CA PRO A 297 -38.63 -2.24 18.95
C PRO A 297 -39.18 -2.57 17.57
N LEU A 298 -40.29 -3.33 17.52
CA LEU A 298 -40.93 -3.76 16.27
C LEU A 298 -41.24 -2.58 15.35
N VAL A 299 -40.88 -2.71 14.07
CA VAL A 299 -41.21 -1.75 13.03
C VAL A 299 -42.66 -1.95 12.57
N PRO A 300 -43.59 -0.99 12.77
CA PRO A 300 -44.94 -1.08 12.24
C PRO A 300 -44.95 -1.16 10.71
N ALA A 301 -45.80 -2.03 10.16
CA ALA A 301 -45.96 -2.19 8.72
C ALA A 301 -46.27 -0.85 8.03
N GLY A 302 -45.53 -0.54 6.95
CA GLY A 302 -45.67 0.72 6.22
C GLY A 302 -45.01 1.94 6.87
N SER A 303 -44.28 1.78 7.99
CA SER A 303 -43.50 2.87 8.60
C SER A 303 -41.99 2.71 8.36
N VAL A 304 -41.27 3.82 8.30
CA VAL A 304 -39.80 3.86 8.19
C VAL A 304 -39.21 4.18 9.56
N ARG A 305 -38.28 3.34 10.02
CA ARG A 305 -37.63 3.44 11.33
C ARG A 305 -36.12 3.51 11.18
N ILE A 306 -35.50 4.38 11.96
CA ILE A 306 -34.05 4.57 12.00
C ILE A 306 -33.59 4.26 13.43
N ALA A 307 -32.59 3.41 13.57
CA ALA A 307 -32.17 2.92 14.88
C ALA A 307 -31.16 3.89 15.51
N LEU A 308 -31.40 4.29 16.76
CA LEU A 308 -30.38 4.96 17.58
C LEU A 308 -29.72 3.92 18.49
N ILE A 309 -28.41 3.70 18.31
CA ILE A 309 -27.67 2.61 18.95
C ILE A 309 -26.45 3.18 19.68
N GLN A 310 -26.31 2.86 20.96
CA GLN A 310 -25.15 3.25 21.76
C GLN A 310 -24.00 2.25 21.57
N ARG A 311 -22.76 2.72 21.54
CA ARG A 311 -21.56 1.88 21.66
C ARG A 311 -21.61 1.08 22.97
N GLY A 312 -21.13 -0.17 22.97
CA GLY A 312 -21.19 -1.02 24.14
C GLY A 312 -20.55 -2.39 23.96
N GLY A 313 -21.09 -3.42 24.62
CA GLY A 313 -20.51 -4.76 24.79
C GLY A 313 -20.47 -5.68 23.55
N CYS A 314 -20.78 -5.18 22.35
CA CYS A 314 -20.71 -5.92 21.10
C CYS A 314 -20.19 -5.03 19.95
N GLY A 315 -19.64 -5.66 18.90
CA GLY A 315 -19.07 -4.95 17.75
C GLY A 315 -20.10 -4.19 16.92
N PHE A 316 -19.65 -3.16 16.20
CA PHE A 316 -20.50 -2.33 15.35
C PHE A 316 -21.22 -3.13 14.25
N GLY A 317 -20.55 -4.14 13.69
CA GLY A 317 -21.16 -5.10 12.76
C GLY A 317 -22.41 -5.78 13.30
N VAL A 318 -22.33 -6.33 14.51
CA VAL A 318 -23.48 -6.98 15.18
C VAL A 318 -24.64 -6.01 15.35
N LYS A 319 -24.35 -4.76 15.77
CA LYS A 319 -25.36 -3.70 15.96
C LYS A 319 -26.07 -3.35 14.65
N ALA A 320 -25.32 -3.10 13.58
CA ALA A 320 -25.86 -2.74 12.27
C ALA A 320 -26.65 -3.88 11.63
N LEU A 321 -26.11 -5.10 11.65
CA LEU A 321 -26.76 -6.27 11.06
C LEU A 321 -28.01 -6.69 11.86
N ASN A 322 -28.04 -6.51 13.18
CA ASN A 322 -29.24 -6.71 13.99
C ASN A 322 -30.32 -5.65 13.66
N ALA A 323 -29.95 -4.38 13.46
CA ALA A 323 -30.90 -3.33 13.06
C ALA A 323 -31.55 -3.67 11.71
N GLN A 324 -30.73 -4.06 10.73
CA GLN A 324 -31.19 -4.54 9.43
C GLN A 324 -32.13 -5.76 9.56
N ALA A 325 -31.76 -6.75 10.37
CA ALA A 325 -32.57 -7.94 10.62
C ALA A 325 -33.90 -7.63 11.33
N ALA A 326 -33.95 -6.57 12.15
CA ALA A 326 -35.16 -6.05 12.79
C ALA A 326 -36.04 -5.20 11.84
N GLY A 327 -35.63 -5.01 10.58
CA GLY A 327 -36.40 -4.26 9.57
C GLY A 327 -36.23 -2.74 9.63
N TYR A 328 -35.20 -2.24 10.31
CA TYR A 328 -34.88 -0.81 10.30
C TYR A 328 -34.25 -0.40 8.97
N ALA A 329 -34.54 0.82 8.53
CA ALA A 329 -34.12 1.33 7.23
C ALA A 329 -32.75 2.03 7.25
N ALA A 330 -32.28 2.47 8.43
CA ALA A 330 -30.94 2.99 8.67
C ALA A 330 -30.55 2.85 10.15
N ALA A 331 -29.27 2.97 10.47
CA ALA A 331 -28.74 2.97 11.82
C ALA A 331 -27.81 4.17 12.10
N VAL A 332 -27.96 4.77 13.27
CA VAL A 332 -27.15 5.87 13.80
C VAL A 332 -26.47 5.37 15.08
N LEU A 333 -25.14 5.36 15.11
CA LEU A 333 -24.38 4.91 16.26
C LEU A 333 -23.67 6.07 16.99
N PHE A 334 -23.81 6.11 18.31
CA PHE A 334 -23.18 7.14 19.16
C PHE A 334 -22.30 6.55 20.27
N ASN A 335 -21.30 7.31 20.72
CA ASN A 335 -20.35 6.84 21.73
C ASN A 335 -20.98 6.75 23.14
N GLU A 336 -20.35 6.00 24.04
CA GLU A 336 -21.00 5.47 25.24
C GLU A 336 -21.10 6.49 26.41
N GLY A 337 -20.16 7.44 26.53
CA GLY A 337 -20.25 8.65 27.37
C GLY A 337 -19.31 8.75 28.58
N GLN A 338 -18.69 7.66 28.99
CA GLN A 338 -17.68 7.63 30.05
C GLN A 338 -16.30 8.11 29.55
N PRO A 339 -15.34 8.47 30.44
CA PRO A 339 -14.04 9.02 30.03
C PRO A 339 -13.31 8.17 28.98
N GLY A 340 -12.89 8.79 27.88
CA GLY A 340 -12.26 8.11 26.73
C GLY A 340 -13.26 7.45 25.77
N ARG A 341 -14.56 7.63 26.00
CA ARG A 341 -15.69 7.12 25.18
C ARG A 341 -16.79 8.17 25.02
N ASP A 342 -16.42 9.44 25.11
CA ASP A 342 -17.27 10.62 25.00
C ASP A 342 -17.19 11.31 23.62
N GLN A 343 -16.01 11.25 22.97
CA GLN A 343 -15.72 11.86 21.68
C GLN A 343 -16.35 11.12 20.48
N PRO A 344 -16.41 11.71 19.28
CA PRO A 344 -16.70 11.01 18.02
C PRO A 344 -15.98 9.66 17.86
N MET A 345 -16.64 8.71 17.19
CA MET A 345 -16.08 7.39 16.89
C MET A 345 -16.30 6.98 15.43
N SER A 346 -15.23 6.56 14.76
CA SER A 346 -15.28 5.90 13.45
C SER A 346 -15.09 4.38 13.62
N GLY A 347 -15.49 3.59 12.62
CA GLY A 347 -15.31 2.14 12.68
C GLY A 347 -15.77 1.41 11.43
N THR A 348 -15.77 0.07 11.51
CA THR A 348 -16.20 -0.83 10.43
C THR A 348 -17.32 -1.75 10.90
N ILE A 349 -18.24 -2.06 9.99
CA ILE A 349 -19.25 -3.13 10.15
C ILE A 349 -18.58 -4.51 10.02
N GLY A 350 -17.44 -4.59 9.32
CA GLY A 350 -16.69 -5.82 9.04
C GLY A 350 -17.19 -6.58 7.81
N GLU A 351 -18.47 -6.47 7.48
CA GLU A 351 -19.13 -7.03 6.30
C GLU A 351 -20.14 -6.01 5.73
N PRO A 352 -20.44 -6.00 4.41
CA PRO A 352 -21.42 -5.10 3.81
C PRO A 352 -22.81 -5.14 4.45
N ALA A 353 -23.27 -3.98 4.94
CA ALA A 353 -24.67 -3.76 5.30
C ALA A 353 -25.49 -3.34 4.07
N ALA A 354 -26.78 -3.67 4.06
CA ALA A 354 -27.74 -3.23 3.03
C ALA A 354 -28.39 -1.88 3.35
N ILE A 355 -28.25 -1.38 4.59
CA ILE A 355 -28.81 -0.12 5.07
C ILE A 355 -27.72 0.95 5.28
N PRO A 356 -28.04 2.25 5.21
CA PRO A 356 -27.19 3.32 5.70
C PRO A 356 -26.84 3.15 7.18
N VAL A 357 -25.56 3.28 7.50
CA VAL A 357 -25.02 3.18 8.87
C VAL A 357 -24.04 4.33 9.10
N VAL A 358 -24.45 5.29 9.91
CA VAL A 358 -23.67 6.49 10.22
C VAL A 358 -23.17 6.50 11.67
N GLY A 359 -22.00 7.07 11.85
CA GLY A 359 -21.23 7.16 13.08
C GLY A 359 -20.65 8.55 13.30
N ALA A 360 -19.52 8.63 14.00
CA ALA A 360 -18.89 9.87 14.47
C ALA A 360 -19.70 10.71 15.46
N LEU A 361 -20.87 10.25 15.93
CA LEU A 361 -21.56 10.92 17.03
C LEU A 361 -20.80 10.70 18.34
N GLY A 362 -20.33 11.81 18.93
CA GLY A 362 -19.95 11.84 20.33
C GLY A 362 -21.16 11.56 21.23
N TYR A 363 -20.91 11.33 22.51
CA TYR A 363 -21.98 11.06 23.46
C TYR A 363 -22.95 12.24 23.59
N ALA A 364 -22.49 13.49 23.44
CA ALA A 364 -23.34 14.68 23.50
C ALA A 364 -24.40 14.70 22.40
N ASP A 365 -24.01 14.45 21.15
CA ASP A 365 -24.94 14.42 20.00
C ASP A 365 -25.91 13.24 20.09
N GLY A 366 -25.40 12.06 20.49
CA GLY A 366 -26.23 10.89 20.74
C GLY A 366 -27.23 11.08 21.88
N LEU A 367 -26.84 11.79 22.94
CA LEU A 367 -27.74 12.16 24.05
C LEU A 367 -28.82 13.14 23.57
N ALA A 368 -28.50 14.12 22.74
CA ALA A 368 -29.46 15.05 22.17
C ALA A 368 -30.50 14.31 21.31
N LEU A 369 -30.05 13.46 20.39
CA LEU A 369 -30.92 12.62 19.57
C LEU A 369 -31.75 11.63 20.41
N TYR A 370 -31.19 11.06 21.48
CA TYR A 370 -31.93 10.23 22.40
C TYR A 370 -33.05 11.03 23.08
N GLN A 371 -32.75 12.21 23.63
CA GLN A 371 -33.75 13.07 24.27
C GLN A 371 -34.85 13.50 23.28
N ALA A 372 -34.50 13.85 22.04
CA ALA A 372 -35.45 14.16 20.98
C ALA A 372 -36.34 12.96 20.63
N SER A 373 -35.78 11.74 20.55
CA SER A 373 -36.54 10.51 20.30
C SER A 373 -37.56 10.18 21.40
N GLN A 374 -37.28 10.60 22.64
CA GLN A 374 -38.15 10.39 23.81
C GLN A 374 -39.17 11.52 24.02
N ALA A 375 -39.11 12.61 23.23
CA ALA A 375 -40.04 13.74 23.32
C ALA A 375 -41.44 13.40 22.78
N ALA A 376 -42.44 14.24 23.07
CA ALA A 376 -43.78 14.06 22.53
C ALA A 376 -43.78 14.17 20.98
N GLY A 377 -44.18 13.09 20.31
CA GLY A 377 -44.06 12.93 18.84
C GLY A 377 -42.78 12.22 18.39
N GLY A 378 -41.75 12.18 19.24
CA GLY A 378 -40.43 11.65 18.95
C GLY A 378 -39.66 12.46 17.90
N ALA A 379 -38.48 11.97 17.53
CA ALA A 379 -37.64 12.56 16.49
C ALA A 379 -37.87 11.89 15.14
N VAL A 380 -37.80 12.68 14.06
CA VAL A 380 -37.66 12.20 12.68
C VAL A 380 -36.30 12.66 12.21
N VAL A 381 -35.50 11.74 11.68
CA VAL A 381 -34.19 12.06 11.10
C VAL A 381 -34.12 11.67 9.64
N HIS A 382 -33.23 12.35 8.92
CA HIS A 382 -32.82 12.07 7.55
C HIS A 382 -31.37 11.62 7.57
N VAL A 383 -31.09 10.46 6.97
CA VAL A 383 -29.76 9.84 6.88
C VAL A 383 -29.45 9.58 5.41
N THR A 384 -28.30 10.06 4.95
CA THR A 384 -27.78 9.73 3.62
C THR A 384 -26.38 9.12 3.72
N THR A 385 -26.14 8.10 2.89
CA THR A 385 -24.81 7.50 2.67
C THR A 385 -24.64 7.17 1.20
N HIS A 386 -23.51 7.55 0.62
CA HIS A 386 -23.17 7.23 -0.76
C HIS A 386 -21.98 6.30 -0.77
N THR A 387 -22.22 4.99 -0.91
CA THR A 387 -21.17 3.96 -0.82
C THR A 387 -21.23 2.99 -1.98
N LEU A 388 -20.06 2.43 -2.31
CA LEU A 388 -19.92 1.25 -3.15
C LEU A 388 -19.48 0.09 -2.25
N ASN A 389 -20.20 -1.02 -2.33
CA ASN A 389 -19.82 -2.30 -1.75
C ASN A 389 -19.84 -3.34 -2.87
N ASP A 390 -18.68 -3.85 -3.27
CA ASP A 390 -18.57 -5.00 -4.18
C ASP A 390 -17.77 -6.09 -3.47
N PRO A 391 -18.40 -7.17 -2.96
CA PRO A 391 -17.71 -8.23 -2.25
C PRO A 391 -16.77 -9.08 -3.15
N HIS A 392 -16.84 -8.90 -4.47
CA HIS A 392 -16.14 -9.71 -5.46
C HIS A 392 -15.42 -8.85 -6.51
N ALA A 393 -14.99 -7.64 -6.14
CA ALA A 393 -14.27 -6.73 -7.02
C ALA A 393 -13.01 -7.39 -7.57
N ARG A 394 -12.84 -7.34 -8.89
CA ARG A 394 -11.75 -8.03 -9.59
C ARG A 394 -10.45 -7.23 -9.52
N THR A 395 -9.36 -7.93 -9.23
CA THR A 395 -8.00 -7.39 -9.25
C THR A 395 -7.04 -8.46 -9.77
N ARG A 396 -5.75 -8.13 -9.95
CA ARG A 396 -4.74 -9.07 -10.45
C ARG A 396 -3.33 -8.68 -10.01
N ASN A 397 -2.48 -9.68 -9.79
CA ASN A 397 -1.03 -9.45 -9.76
C ASN A 397 -0.48 -9.49 -11.20
N ILE A 398 0.53 -8.67 -11.49
CA ILE A 398 1.30 -8.75 -12.74
C ILE A 398 2.67 -9.36 -12.43
N ILE A 399 2.92 -10.56 -12.97
CA ILE A 399 4.18 -11.30 -12.81
C ILE A 399 4.94 -11.27 -14.14
N ALA A 400 6.22 -10.89 -14.13
CA ALA A 400 7.02 -10.71 -15.34
C ALA A 400 8.41 -11.32 -15.21
N GLU A 401 8.76 -12.26 -16.08
CA GLU A 401 10.02 -13.01 -16.01
C GLU A 401 10.97 -12.74 -17.17
N THR A 402 12.27 -12.78 -16.88
CA THR A 402 13.30 -12.82 -17.93
C THR A 402 13.22 -14.12 -18.72
N ARG A 403 13.39 -14.04 -20.05
CA ARG A 403 13.38 -15.22 -20.92
C ARG A 403 14.52 -16.21 -20.57
N GLY A 404 15.72 -15.69 -20.32
CA GLY A 404 16.87 -16.45 -19.82
C GLY A 404 17.00 -16.43 -18.29
N GLY A 405 18.12 -16.98 -17.81
CA GLY A 405 18.42 -17.19 -16.39
C GLY A 405 17.86 -18.51 -15.85
N ASP A 406 18.59 -19.10 -14.90
CA ASP A 406 18.28 -20.37 -14.23
C ASP A 406 16.89 -20.34 -13.57
N PRO A 407 15.91 -21.14 -14.04
CA PRO A 407 14.55 -21.14 -13.50
C PRO A 407 14.44 -21.77 -12.11
N ASP A 408 15.43 -22.54 -11.65
CA ASP A 408 15.43 -23.16 -10.31
C ASP A 408 16.05 -22.25 -9.24
N HIS A 409 16.58 -21.09 -9.65
CA HIS A 409 17.10 -20.04 -8.77
C HIS A 409 16.57 -18.66 -9.21
N VAL A 410 15.49 -18.23 -8.57
CA VAL A 410 14.73 -17.02 -8.88
C VAL A 410 15.10 -15.86 -7.95
N LEU A 411 15.49 -14.73 -8.52
CA LEU A 411 15.47 -13.43 -7.86
C LEU A 411 14.09 -12.80 -8.07
N LEU A 412 13.33 -12.64 -6.99
CA LEU A 412 12.08 -11.89 -7.00
C LEU A 412 12.35 -10.41 -6.70
N VAL A 413 11.79 -9.49 -7.48
CA VAL A 413 11.75 -8.05 -7.19
C VAL A 413 10.28 -7.62 -7.17
N HIS A 414 9.80 -7.03 -6.08
CA HIS A 414 8.38 -6.74 -5.93
C HIS A 414 8.03 -5.43 -5.23
N ALA A 415 6.87 -4.89 -5.57
CA ALA A 415 6.24 -3.71 -4.99
C ALA A 415 4.71 -3.87 -5.02
N GLU A 416 4.01 -3.16 -4.13
CA GLU A 416 2.56 -2.98 -4.23
C GLU A 416 2.25 -2.21 -5.52
N LEU A 417 1.19 -2.59 -6.23
CA LEU A 417 0.71 -1.86 -7.41
C LEU A 417 -0.50 -0.97 -7.13
N ASP A 418 -1.31 -1.20 -6.11
CA ASP A 418 -2.45 -0.33 -5.84
C ASP A 418 -2.11 0.95 -5.07
N ALA A 419 -3.12 1.51 -4.41
CA ALA A 419 -3.12 2.72 -3.60
C ALA A 419 -4.46 2.79 -2.87
N LEU A 420 -4.51 3.39 -1.68
CA LEU A 420 -5.77 3.64 -0.98
C LEU A 420 -6.74 4.51 -1.78
N PRO A 421 -8.06 4.39 -1.52
CA PRO A 421 -9.07 5.24 -2.16
C PRO A 421 -9.01 6.71 -1.72
N SER A 422 -8.09 7.07 -0.81
CA SER A 422 -7.85 8.44 -0.35
C SER A 422 -6.97 9.27 -1.30
N GLY A 423 -6.23 8.66 -2.23
CA GLY A 423 -5.31 9.41 -3.09
C GLY A 423 -4.63 8.60 -4.22
N PRO A 424 -3.72 9.24 -4.98
CA PRO A 424 -3.12 8.63 -6.16
C PRO A 424 -1.96 7.68 -5.85
N GLY A 425 -1.43 7.71 -4.62
CA GLY A 425 -0.42 6.78 -4.12
C GLY A 425 0.87 6.82 -4.94
N ILE A 426 1.51 7.99 -5.02
CA ILE A 426 2.69 8.19 -5.88
C ILE A 426 3.99 7.92 -5.13
N ASN A 427 4.09 8.25 -3.84
CA ASN A 427 5.13 7.67 -3.00
C ASN A 427 4.72 6.24 -2.61
N GLU A 428 3.53 6.05 -2.04
CA GLU A 428 3.03 4.75 -1.58
C GLU A 428 2.02 4.09 -2.55
N ASN A 429 2.39 3.06 -3.30
CA ASN A 429 3.75 2.57 -3.61
C ASN A 429 4.15 2.85 -5.07
N GLY A 430 3.71 4.00 -5.61
CA GLY A 430 4.11 4.43 -6.94
C GLY A 430 5.63 4.54 -7.13
N SER A 431 6.39 4.85 -6.06
CA SER A 431 7.85 5.00 -6.09
C SER A 431 8.58 3.65 -6.21
N GLY A 432 8.13 2.61 -5.51
CA GLY A 432 8.62 1.25 -5.63
C GLY A 432 8.28 0.64 -6.99
N VAL A 433 7.04 0.78 -7.47
CA VAL A 433 6.62 0.35 -8.81
C VAL A 433 7.47 1.01 -9.90
N ALA A 434 7.63 2.34 -9.83
CA ALA A 434 8.40 3.10 -10.81
C ALA A 434 9.87 2.69 -10.85
N THR A 435 10.44 2.35 -9.68
CA THR A 435 11.82 1.88 -9.56
C THR A 435 11.98 0.45 -10.08
N ALA A 436 11.08 -0.47 -9.72
CA ALA A 436 11.07 -1.83 -10.26
C ALA A 436 10.91 -1.85 -11.80
N LEU A 437 10.04 -1.01 -12.36
CA LEU A 437 9.89 -0.84 -13.82
C LEU A 437 11.17 -0.31 -14.48
N GLU A 438 11.83 0.71 -13.92
CA GLU A 438 13.07 1.23 -14.50
C GLU A 438 14.22 0.21 -14.36
N ILE A 439 14.31 -0.54 -13.25
CA ILE A 439 15.25 -1.68 -13.10
C ILE A 439 15.01 -2.71 -14.21
N ALA A 440 13.76 -3.17 -14.43
CA ALA A 440 13.44 -4.13 -15.48
C ALA A 440 13.82 -3.64 -16.89
N ARG A 441 13.54 -2.36 -17.18
CA ARG A 441 13.92 -1.74 -18.47
C ARG A 441 15.43 -1.64 -18.65
N GLN A 442 16.18 -1.36 -17.58
CA GLN A 442 17.64 -1.26 -17.65
C GLN A 442 18.30 -2.65 -17.71
N LEU A 443 17.78 -3.67 -17.01
CA LEU A 443 18.20 -5.07 -17.18
C LEU A 443 18.02 -5.54 -18.63
N SER A 444 16.84 -5.29 -19.22
CA SER A 444 16.58 -5.60 -20.64
C SER A 444 17.56 -4.91 -21.61
N ARG A 445 17.91 -3.64 -21.34
CA ARG A 445 18.85 -2.86 -22.16
C ARG A 445 20.29 -3.36 -22.14
N LEU A 446 20.70 -4.08 -21.10
CA LEU A 446 22.03 -4.70 -21.04
C LEU A 446 22.22 -5.74 -22.14
N ARG A 447 21.14 -6.38 -22.62
CA ARG A 447 21.15 -7.47 -23.62
C ARG A 447 21.98 -8.71 -23.24
N VAL A 448 22.52 -8.73 -22.03
CA VAL A 448 23.16 -9.88 -21.41
C VAL A 448 22.06 -10.63 -20.63
N PRO A 449 21.84 -11.94 -20.86
CA PRO A 449 20.91 -12.71 -20.03
C PRO A 449 21.45 -12.77 -18.59
N PRO A 450 20.59 -12.61 -17.56
CA PRO A 450 21.03 -12.84 -16.19
C PRO A 450 21.41 -14.31 -16.00
N HIS A 451 22.29 -14.58 -15.05
CA HIS A 451 22.65 -15.94 -14.67
C HIS A 451 21.46 -16.62 -14.00
N TYR A 452 20.81 -15.90 -13.09
CA TYR A 452 19.62 -16.32 -12.35
C TYR A 452 18.33 -15.81 -13.01
N LYS A 453 17.21 -16.53 -12.84
CA LYS A 453 15.91 -16.03 -13.30
C LYS A 453 15.56 -14.75 -12.54
N VAL A 454 15.21 -13.67 -13.23
CA VAL A 454 14.65 -12.47 -12.56
C VAL A 454 13.16 -12.41 -12.81
N ARG A 455 12.39 -12.46 -11.72
CA ARG A 455 10.93 -12.33 -11.67
C ARG A 455 10.59 -10.98 -11.04
N PHE A 456 9.85 -10.14 -11.76
CA PHE A 456 9.20 -8.97 -11.19
C PHE A 456 7.76 -9.33 -10.82
N ALA A 457 7.30 -8.88 -9.66
CA ALA A 457 5.91 -9.02 -9.24
C ALA A 457 5.35 -7.66 -8.79
N PHE A 458 4.20 -7.29 -9.34
CA PHE A 458 3.47 -6.09 -8.97
C PHE A 458 2.14 -6.57 -8.39
N PHE A 459 2.03 -6.53 -7.06
CA PHE A 459 0.91 -7.14 -6.34
C PHE A 459 -0.27 -6.18 -6.26
N GLY A 460 -1.47 -6.67 -6.49
CA GLY A 460 -2.69 -5.91 -6.21
C GLY A 460 -3.18 -6.17 -4.79
N ALA A 461 -3.99 -5.27 -4.27
CA ALA A 461 -4.70 -5.39 -3.02
C ALA A 461 -3.80 -5.54 -1.78
N GLU A 462 -2.65 -4.85 -1.75
CA GLU A 462 -1.92 -4.66 -0.49
C GLU A 462 -2.84 -3.92 0.48
N GLU A 463 -3.27 -2.71 0.08
CA GLU A 463 -3.98 -1.75 0.92
C GLU A 463 -5.43 -2.12 1.26
N THR A 464 -5.85 -3.36 0.98
CA THR A 464 -7.20 -3.85 1.26
C THR A 464 -7.41 -4.16 2.73
N ARG A 465 -7.62 -3.10 3.53
CA ARG A 465 -7.97 -3.16 4.97
C ARG A 465 -9.32 -3.80 5.28
N ALA A 466 -10.02 -4.22 4.24
CA ALA A 466 -11.38 -4.72 4.23
C ALA A 466 -11.43 -6.27 4.35
N VAL A 467 -10.34 -6.98 4.02
CA VAL A 467 -10.23 -8.44 4.10
C VAL A 467 -9.39 -8.85 5.29
N ARG A 468 -9.87 -9.81 6.07
CA ARG A 468 -9.03 -10.65 6.93
C ARG A 468 -8.66 -11.92 6.16
N ASP A 469 -7.38 -12.13 5.89
CA ASP A 469 -6.86 -13.40 5.36
C ASP A 469 -7.29 -14.55 6.29
N PRO A 470 -7.99 -15.59 5.79
CA PRO A 470 -8.58 -16.62 6.63
C PRO A 470 -7.56 -17.60 7.22
N ALA A 471 -6.34 -17.67 6.68
CA ALA A 471 -5.29 -18.58 7.14
C ALA A 471 -4.46 -18.00 8.30
N THR A 472 -4.14 -16.70 8.22
CA THR A 472 -3.24 -15.99 9.15
C THR A 472 -3.98 -14.99 10.04
N GLY A 473 -5.19 -14.58 9.67
CA GLY A 473 -5.89 -13.48 10.33
C GLY A 473 -5.33 -12.09 10.02
N ALA A 474 -4.38 -11.97 9.10
CA ALA A 474 -3.82 -10.68 8.70
C ALA A 474 -4.85 -9.83 7.91
N ILE A 475 -4.66 -8.52 7.91
CA ILE A 475 -5.46 -7.58 7.14
C ILE A 475 -4.55 -6.89 6.11
N GLY A 476 -5.00 -6.74 4.86
CA GLY A 476 -4.19 -6.31 3.72
C GLY A 476 -3.40 -7.44 3.01
N ARG A 477 -2.46 -7.09 2.13
CA ARG A 477 -1.51 -8.00 1.41
C ARG A 477 -2.15 -9.09 0.55
N GLN A 478 -3.37 -8.87 0.06
CA GLN A 478 -4.16 -9.93 -0.57
C GLN A 478 -3.50 -10.46 -1.86
N GLY A 479 -2.79 -9.61 -2.62
CA GLY A 479 -2.02 -10.02 -3.80
C GLY A 479 -0.83 -10.91 -3.48
N SER A 480 0.02 -10.53 -2.52
CA SER A 480 1.16 -11.37 -2.12
C SER A 480 0.73 -12.66 -1.40
N TYR A 481 -0.35 -12.64 -0.60
CA TYR A 481 -0.99 -13.87 -0.11
C TYR A 481 -1.50 -14.75 -1.25
N HIS A 482 -2.20 -14.18 -2.23
CA HIS A 482 -2.70 -14.93 -3.39
C HIS A 482 -1.56 -15.51 -4.24
N TYR A 483 -0.46 -14.77 -4.42
CA TYR A 483 0.77 -15.24 -5.06
C TYR A 483 1.37 -16.45 -4.33
N VAL A 484 1.66 -16.31 -3.03
CA VAL A 484 2.23 -17.39 -2.20
C VAL A 484 1.36 -18.64 -2.26
N ASN A 485 0.05 -18.49 -2.08
CA ASN A 485 -0.90 -19.62 -2.07
C ASN A 485 -1.06 -20.32 -3.43
N THR A 486 -0.84 -19.62 -4.54
CA THR A 486 -1.02 -20.17 -5.90
C THR A 486 0.27 -20.73 -6.49
N VAL A 487 1.42 -20.11 -6.19
CA VAL A 487 2.75 -20.56 -6.62
C VAL A 487 3.17 -21.82 -5.86
N GLY A 488 2.87 -21.88 -4.56
CA GLY A 488 3.06 -23.06 -3.71
C GLY A 488 4.51 -23.35 -3.33
N PRO A 489 4.74 -24.24 -2.33
CA PRO A 489 6.04 -24.34 -1.65
C PRO A 489 7.23 -24.72 -2.54
N ALA A 490 7.02 -25.53 -3.58
CA ALA A 490 8.09 -25.99 -4.46
C ALA A 490 8.67 -24.85 -5.32
N GLU A 491 7.81 -24.01 -5.89
CA GLU A 491 8.24 -22.86 -6.71
C GLU A 491 8.66 -21.66 -5.83
N LEU A 492 8.12 -21.53 -4.62
CA LEU A 492 8.61 -20.56 -3.62
C LEU A 492 10.02 -20.93 -3.13
N GLY A 493 10.33 -22.22 -2.96
CA GLY A 493 11.65 -22.71 -2.57
C GLY A 493 12.77 -22.41 -3.56
N LYS A 494 12.44 -22.07 -4.82
CA LYS A 494 13.38 -21.60 -5.85
C LYS A 494 13.74 -20.12 -5.69
N ILE A 495 12.97 -19.35 -4.91
CA ILE A 495 13.22 -17.93 -4.70
C ILE A 495 14.35 -17.77 -3.69
N PHE A 496 15.58 -17.60 -4.18
CA PHE A 496 16.76 -17.48 -3.31
C PHE A 496 16.85 -16.11 -2.64
N ALA A 497 16.24 -15.08 -3.23
CA ALA A 497 16.13 -13.74 -2.68
C ALA A 497 14.87 -13.03 -3.21
N ALA A 498 14.14 -12.38 -2.32
CA ALA A 498 13.11 -11.40 -2.63
C ALA A 498 13.58 -9.99 -2.24
N VAL A 499 13.51 -9.07 -3.20
CA VAL A 499 13.81 -7.64 -3.02
C VAL A 499 12.50 -6.88 -3.05
N HIS A 500 12.15 -6.24 -1.93
CA HIS A 500 11.00 -5.36 -1.82
C HIS A 500 11.40 -3.89 -1.91
N LEU A 501 10.53 -3.07 -2.51
CA LEU A 501 10.68 -1.62 -2.61
C LEU A 501 9.36 -0.97 -2.18
N ASP A 502 9.39 -0.18 -1.10
CA ASP A 502 8.20 0.42 -0.45
C ASP A 502 8.49 1.89 -0.10
N SER A 503 7.59 2.83 -0.41
CA SER A 503 7.74 4.28 -0.10
C SER A 503 9.17 4.83 -0.17
N ILE A 504 9.89 4.65 -1.29
CA ILE A 504 11.29 5.07 -1.45
C ILE A 504 11.46 6.51 -2.00
N GLY A 505 10.36 7.27 -2.05
CA GLY A 505 10.30 8.64 -2.55
C GLY A 505 10.01 9.71 -1.48
N SER A 506 9.95 9.35 -0.19
CA SER A 506 9.39 10.21 0.87
C SER A 506 10.03 11.62 0.96
N PRO A 507 9.25 12.70 1.15
CA PRO A 507 9.74 14.08 1.15
C PRO A 507 10.85 14.33 2.19
N ASN A 508 10.67 13.75 3.39
CA ASN A 508 11.56 13.86 4.53
C ASN A 508 12.20 12.49 4.84
N TYR A 509 12.61 11.74 3.81
CA TYR A 509 13.07 10.35 3.94
C TYR A 509 14.18 10.09 4.97
N VAL A 510 14.21 8.85 5.47
CA VAL A 510 15.33 8.21 6.15
C VAL A 510 15.76 7.00 5.31
N ARG A 511 17.07 6.69 5.27
CA ARG A 511 17.61 5.58 4.48
C ARG A 511 17.43 4.24 5.20
N TYR A 512 16.20 3.77 5.34
CA TYR A 512 15.96 2.45 5.96
C TYR A 512 16.39 1.32 5.03
N VAL A 513 17.13 0.38 5.59
CA VAL A 513 17.39 -0.93 5.01
C VAL A 513 16.70 -1.97 5.89
N PHE A 514 16.10 -2.96 5.25
CA PHE A 514 15.44 -4.07 5.92
C PHE A 514 16.47 -4.87 6.73
N ASP A 515 16.20 -5.10 8.02
CA ASP A 515 17.21 -5.49 9.02
C ASP A 515 17.80 -6.92 8.85
N GLY A 516 17.21 -7.71 7.95
CA GLY A 516 17.63 -9.08 7.65
C GLY A 516 17.13 -10.15 8.61
N SER A 517 16.23 -9.82 9.55
CA SER A 517 15.65 -10.75 10.54
C SER A 517 14.72 -11.85 9.98
N GLY A 518 14.56 -11.92 8.65
CA GLY A 518 13.74 -12.92 7.97
C GLY A 518 14.40 -14.31 7.78
N PRO A 519 13.83 -15.15 6.90
CA PRO A 519 14.38 -16.48 6.59
C PRO A 519 15.83 -16.44 6.10
N ALA A 520 16.61 -17.49 6.38
CA ALA A 520 18.05 -17.53 6.15
C ALA A 520 18.46 -17.11 4.73
N GLY A 521 19.32 -16.10 4.64
CA GLY A 521 19.66 -15.35 3.43
C GLY A 521 19.19 -13.90 3.47
N SER A 522 18.18 -13.57 4.31
CA SER A 522 17.67 -12.21 4.49
C SER A 522 18.75 -11.27 5.05
N GLU A 523 19.56 -11.76 6.00
CA GLU A 523 20.72 -11.07 6.53
C GLU A 523 21.71 -10.68 5.43
N ARG A 524 21.92 -11.57 4.45
CA ARG A 524 22.84 -11.31 3.34
C ARG A 524 22.27 -10.31 2.32
N ILE A 525 20.94 -10.23 2.17
CA ILE A 525 20.30 -9.18 1.38
C ILE A 525 20.45 -7.81 2.08
N ALA A 526 20.26 -7.75 3.40
CA ALA A 526 20.43 -6.54 4.20
C ALA A 526 21.88 -6.00 4.15
N GLU A 527 22.87 -6.89 4.25
CA GLU A 527 24.29 -6.56 4.06
C GLU A 527 24.57 -5.99 2.67
N LEU A 528 24.05 -6.60 1.60
CA LEU A 528 24.24 -6.12 0.23
C LEU A 528 23.72 -4.68 0.02
N PHE A 529 22.58 -4.35 0.63
CA PHE A 529 22.03 -2.99 0.60
C PHE A 529 22.86 -2.00 1.43
N THR A 530 23.22 -2.39 2.65
CA THR A 530 24.01 -1.55 3.57
C THR A 530 25.41 -1.26 3.01
N ASP A 531 26.10 -2.28 2.48
CA ASP A 531 27.38 -2.14 1.79
C ASP A 531 27.27 -1.21 0.58
N GLU A 532 26.18 -1.27 -0.18
CA GLU A 532 25.99 -0.44 -1.36
C GLU A 532 25.74 1.04 -1.02
N PHE A 533 25.03 1.35 0.07
CA PHE A 533 24.98 2.71 0.61
C PHE A 533 26.36 3.16 1.12
N ALA A 534 27.07 2.31 1.88
CA ALA A 534 28.38 2.62 2.43
C ALA A 534 29.44 2.89 1.34
N ARG A 535 29.44 2.10 0.25
CA ARG A 535 30.28 2.33 -0.95
C ARG A 535 30.04 3.69 -1.61
N ARG A 536 28.88 4.31 -1.38
CA ARG A 536 28.49 5.63 -1.89
C ARG A 536 28.69 6.74 -0.85
N GLY A 537 29.28 6.44 0.31
CA GLY A 537 29.47 7.39 1.41
C GLY A 537 28.17 7.75 2.15
N MET A 538 27.13 6.92 2.03
CA MET A 538 25.85 7.12 2.69
C MET A 538 25.70 6.19 3.90
N VAL A 539 25.19 6.72 5.00
CA VAL A 539 24.78 5.92 6.17
C VAL A 539 23.32 5.49 6.03
N THR A 540 22.98 4.31 6.55
CA THR A 540 21.63 3.75 6.63
C THR A 540 21.11 3.74 8.06
N ASP A 541 19.80 3.59 8.21
CA ASP A 541 19.17 3.24 9.47
C ASP A 541 18.72 1.76 9.41
N PRO A 542 19.26 0.87 10.27
CA PRO A 542 18.86 -0.53 10.29
C PRO A 542 17.59 -0.80 11.12
N HIS A 543 16.97 0.23 11.71
CA HIS A 543 15.78 0.08 12.56
C HIS A 543 14.59 0.90 12.01
N PRO A 544 13.87 0.42 10.98
CA PRO A 544 12.61 1.06 10.57
C PRO A 544 11.61 1.09 11.74
N PRO A 545 10.83 2.18 11.93
CA PRO A 545 10.37 2.52 13.29
C PRO A 545 9.13 1.75 13.78
N THR A 546 8.53 0.90 12.95
CA THR A 546 7.45 -0.02 13.35
C THR A 546 7.56 -1.38 12.66
N SER A 547 7.19 -2.43 13.41
CA SER A 547 7.33 -3.87 13.15
C SER A 547 7.70 -4.29 11.71
N PHE A 548 9.00 -4.51 11.50
CA PHE A 548 9.56 -5.12 10.29
C PHE A 548 9.19 -6.62 10.09
N VAL A 549 8.28 -7.16 10.90
CA VAL A 549 7.74 -8.53 10.76
C VAL A 549 6.37 -8.47 10.07
N GLY A 550 6.40 -8.32 8.75
CA GLY A 550 5.27 -8.60 7.85
C GLY A 550 4.23 -7.48 7.67
N GLY A 551 4.65 -6.21 7.72
CA GLY A 551 3.76 -5.06 7.51
C GLY A 551 3.28 -4.85 6.06
N SER A 552 4.13 -5.14 5.07
CA SER A 552 3.84 -5.00 3.62
C SER A 552 4.09 -6.34 2.89
N ASP A 553 3.99 -6.39 1.56
CA ASP A 553 3.96 -7.60 0.71
C ASP A 553 5.10 -8.61 0.92
N TYR A 554 6.19 -8.19 1.57
CA TYR A 554 7.26 -9.07 2.02
C TYR A 554 6.83 -10.06 3.11
N GLY A 555 5.79 -9.76 3.88
CA GLY A 555 5.30 -10.57 5.00
C GLY A 555 4.85 -11.99 4.61
N PRO A 556 3.93 -12.16 3.65
CA PRO A 556 3.53 -13.47 3.15
C PRO A 556 4.70 -14.30 2.60
N LEU A 557 5.67 -13.65 1.94
CA LEU A 557 6.88 -14.28 1.42
C LEU A 557 7.78 -14.78 2.56
N MET A 558 8.07 -13.94 3.55
CA MET A 558 8.83 -14.31 4.74
C MET A 558 8.17 -15.45 5.54
N ASN A 559 6.84 -15.40 5.70
CA ASN A 559 6.05 -16.46 6.36
C ASN A 559 6.11 -17.79 5.61
N ALA A 560 6.30 -17.76 4.28
CA ALA A 560 6.51 -18.94 3.45
C ALA A 560 7.98 -19.41 3.38
N GLY A 561 8.89 -18.78 4.13
CA GLY A 561 10.31 -19.13 4.19
C GLY A 561 11.18 -18.50 3.10
N VAL A 562 10.67 -17.56 2.32
CA VAL A 562 11.44 -16.87 1.27
C VAL A 562 12.40 -15.83 1.89
N PRO A 563 13.72 -15.89 1.63
CA PRO A 563 14.68 -14.90 2.12
C PRO A 563 14.36 -13.54 1.50
N THR A 564 14.16 -12.51 2.33
CA THR A 564 13.63 -11.21 1.88
C THR A 564 14.41 -10.05 2.48
N GLY A 565 14.62 -9.01 1.68
CA GLY A 565 15.19 -7.73 2.09
C GLY A 565 14.73 -6.62 1.15
N GLY A 566 15.15 -5.37 1.39
CA GLY A 566 14.56 -4.24 0.69
C GLY A 566 14.92 -2.88 1.26
N LEU A 567 14.21 -1.88 0.74
CA LEU A 567 14.44 -0.45 0.98
C LEU A 567 13.13 0.25 1.34
N PHE A 568 13.20 1.19 2.28
CA PHE A 568 12.08 2.02 2.70
C PHE A 568 12.53 3.46 2.98
N GLY A 569 11.74 4.45 2.55
CA GLY A 569 12.01 5.86 2.77
C GLY A 569 11.43 6.43 4.06
N GLY A 570 10.52 5.70 4.72
CA GLY A 570 9.73 6.20 5.85
C GLY A 570 8.36 6.70 5.43
N ALA A 571 7.39 6.58 6.33
CA ALA A 571 5.98 6.89 6.16
C ALA A 571 5.55 7.95 7.19
N ALA A 572 4.44 7.73 7.92
CA ALA A 572 3.93 8.65 8.92
C ALA A 572 4.81 8.79 10.20
N GLU A 573 5.99 8.14 10.29
CA GLU A 573 6.80 8.22 11.50
C GLU A 573 7.53 9.57 11.60
N VAL A 574 7.56 10.15 12.80
CA VAL A 574 8.17 11.46 13.04
C VAL A 574 9.70 11.33 13.10
N LYS A 575 10.38 12.04 12.20
CA LYS A 575 11.84 12.11 12.13
C LYS A 575 12.43 12.70 13.42
N THR A 576 13.41 12.00 13.99
CA THR A 576 14.15 12.46 15.18
C THR A 576 15.23 13.49 14.83
N GLU A 577 15.75 14.21 15.83
CA GLU A 577 16.90 15.12 15.65
C GLU A 577 18.15 14.37 15.18
N GLU A 578 18.39 13.17 15.70
CA GLU A 578 19.50 12.31 15.27
C GLU A 578 19.36 11.90 13.80
N GLN A 579 18.15 11.52 13.37
CA GLN A 579 17.86 11.20 11.98
C GLN A 579 17.99 12.43 11.07
N ALA A 580 17.54 13.61 11.49
CA ALA A 580 17.76 14.85 10.74
C ALA A 580 19.26 15.17 10.60
N GLY A 581 20.07 14.91 11.63
CA GLY A 581 21.53 15.05 11.57
C GLY A 581 22.23 14.09 10.60
N LYS A 582 21.72 12.85 10.45
CA LYS A 582 22.30 11.81 9.57
C LYS A 582 21.81 11.87 8.11
N TYR A 583 20.51 12.12 7.92
CA TYR A 583 19.82 11.97 6.63
C TYR A 583 19.37 13.32 6.05
N GLY A 584 19.46 14.40 6.83
CA GLY A 584 18.90 15.71 6.48
C GLY A 584 17.37 15.76 6.67
N GLY A 585 16.76 16.82 6.14
CA GLY A 585 15.33 17.09 6.31
C GLY A 585 15.02 17.82 7.62
N THR A 586 13.83 17.60 8.17
CA THR A 586 13.30 18.36 9.31
C THR A 586 12.91 17.40 10.44
N ALA A 587 13.51 17.59 11.62
CA ALA A 587 13.12 16.88 12.84
C ALA A 587 11.75 17.35 13.35
N GLY A 588 11.01 16.47 14.04
CA GLY A 588 9.66 16.79 14.51
C GLY A 588 8.61 16.89 13.38
N LYS A 589 8.93 16.33 12.21
CA LYS A 589 8.02 16.15 11.06
C LYS A 589 8.06 14.70 10.60
N GLU A 590 6.94 14.23 10.09
CA GLU A 590 6.76 12.92 9.47
C GLU A 590 7.78 12.71 8.34
N ASN A 591 8.19 11.47 8.08
CA ASN A 591 9.04 11.13 6.93
C ASN A 591 8.28 11.35 5.60
N ASP A 592 6.97 11.03 5.61
CA ASP A 592 5.99 11.38 4.61
C ASP A 592 4.68 11.90 5.28
N PRO A 593 4.42 13.22 5.28
CA PRO A 593 3.21 13.81 5.84
C PRO A 593 1.97 13.59 4.96
N CYS A 594 2.13 13.08 3.74
CA CYS A 594 1.05 12.74 2.80
C CYS A 594 0.76 11.23 2.74
N PHE A 595 1.47 10.41 3.51
CA PHE A 595 1.23 8.97 3.62
C PHE A 595 -0.27 8.66 3.85
N HIS A 596 -0.83 7.79 3.01
CA HIS A 596 -2.27 7.47 2.95
C HIS A 596 -3.24 8.64 2.66
N GLN A 597 -2.77 9.80 2.17
CA GLN A 597 -3.61 10.99 1.95
C GLN A 597 -3.70 11.40 0.48
N ALA A 598 -4.71 12.22 0.16
CA ALA A 598 -4.93 12.79 -1.17
C ALA A 598 -3.75 13.61 -1.71
N CYS A 599 -2.86 14.10 -0.84
CA CYS A 599 -1.68 14.85 -1.25
C CYS A 599 -0.48 13.99 -1.66
N ASP A 600 -0.54 12.65 -1.55
CA ASP A 600 0.52 11.76 -2.06
C ASP A 600 0.52 11.67 -3.59
N THR A 601 0.99 12.77 -4.16
CA THR A 601 1.06 13.10 -5.58
C THR A 601 2.53 13.22 -6.00
N LEU A 602 2.78 13.45 -7.28
CA LEU A 602 4.14 13.69 -7.77
C LEU A 602 4.87 14.87 -7.09
N ASP A 603 4.13 15.83 -6.52
CA ASP A 603 4.71 16.96 -5.79
C ASP A 603 5.17 16.59 -4.36
N ASN A 604 4.72 15.45 -3.83
CA ASN A 604 5.20 14.87 -2.56
C ASN A 604 6.61 14.26 -2.67
N VAL A 605 7.01 13.85 -3.88
CA VAL A 605 8.15 12.94 -4.08
C VAL A 605 9.51 13.65 -4.09
N ASN A 606 10.40 13.18 -3.21
CA ASN A 606 11.78 13.60 -3.11
C ASN A 606 12.66 12.99 -4.21
N ARG A 607 13.09 13.82 -5.16
CA ARG A 607 13.95 13.40 -6.27
C ARG A 607 15.33 12.91 -5.85
N GLN A 608 15.84 13.32 -4.69
CA GLN A 608 17.11 12.84 -4.16
C GLN A 608 16.93 11.43 -3.55
N ALA A 609 15.85 11.20 -2.79
CA ALA A 609 15.50 9.86 -2.29
C ALA A 609 15.46 8.85 -3.45
N LEU A 610 14.68 9.13 -4.50
CA LEU A 610 14.60 8.28 -5.69
C LEU A 610 15.96 8.05 -6.38
N ALA A 611 16.83 9.06 -6.38
CA ALA A 611 18.16 8.94 -7.00
C ALA A 611 19.06 8.00 -6.19
N GLU A 612 19.01 8.10 -4.87
CA GLU A 612 19.82 7.30 -3.94
C GLU A 612 19.30 5.86 -3.86
N PHE A 613 18.04 5.67 -3.44
CA PHE A 613 17.41 4.35 -3.33
C PHE A 613 17.38 3.62 -4.69
N GLY A 614 17.00 4.31 -5.77
CA GLY A 614 16.93 3.72 -7.11
C GLY A 614 18.29 3.26 -7.64
N ALA A 615 19.36 4.00 -7.36
CA ALA A 615 20.70 3.62 -7.79
C ALA A 615 21.32 2.50 -6.92
N VAL A 616 20.94 2.41 -5.64
CA VAL A 616 21.29 1.32 -4.73
C VAL A 616 20.53 0.04 -5.12
N ALA A 617 19.20 0.12 -5.29
CA ALA A 617 18.34 -0.98 -5.76
C ALA A 617 18.83 -1.57 -7.08
N TRP A 618 19.20 -0.71 -8.04
CA TRP A 618 19.82 -1.14 -9.29
C TRP A 618 21.09 -1.97 -9.09
N ALA A 619 22.02 -1.48 -8.26
CA ALA A 619 23.29 -2.16 -8.04
C ALA A 619 23.12 -3.52 -7.37
N VAL A 620 22.25 -3.60 -6.34
CA VAL A 620 21.95 -4.85 -5.63
C VAL A 620 21.19 -5.84 -6.51
N VAL A 621 20.11 -5.43 -7.19
CA VAL A 621 19.35 -6.33 -8.08
C VAL A 621 20.22 -6.83 -9.24
N LYS A 622 21.00 -5.95 -9.87
CA LYS A 622 21.92 -6.34 -10.96
C LYS A 622 22.98 -7.34 -10.48
N ARG A 623 23.48 -7.16 -9.25
CA ARG A 623 24.43 -8.08 -8.62
C ARG A 623 23.78 -9.44 -8.34
N LEU A 624 22.62 -9.46 -7.67
CA LEU A 624 21.88 -10.70 -7.37
C LEU A 624 21.53 -11.47 -8.65
N ALA A 625 21.17 -10.78 -9.74
CA ALA A 625 20.85 -11.41 -11.02
C ALA A 625 22.06 -12.08 -11.74
N ALA A 626 23.28 -11.66 -11.43
CA ALA A 626 24.52 -12.17 -12.04
C ALA A 626 25.30 -13.13 -11.12
N GLU A 627 25.42 -12.77 -9.83
CA GLU A 627 26.27 -13.43 -8.82
C GLU A 627 25.47 -14.23 -7.77
N GLY A 628 24.17 -13.97 -7.62
CA GLY A 628 23.34 -14.60 -6.58
C GLY A 628 23.64 -14.05 -5.18
N LEU A 629 23.25 -14.81 -4.15
CA LEU A 629 23.65 -14.50 -2.77
C LEU A 629 25.08 -15.02 -2.49
N PRO A 630 26.03 -14.16 -2.08
CA PRO A 630 27.38 -14.63 -1.82
C PRO A 630 27.42 -15.59 -0.63
N GLY A 631 28.02 -16.78 -0.82
CA GLY A 631 28.24 -17.76 0.25
C GLY A 631 27.37 -19.02 0.19
N ARG A 632 26.56 -19.21 -0.86
CA ARG A 632 25.91 -20.50 -1.16
C ARG A 632 26.47 -21.10 -2.47
N VAL A 633 26.75 -22.40 -2.43
CA VAL A 633 27.05 -23.31 -3.55
C VAL A 633 26.25 -24.58 -3.29
#